data_AF-A0A438DXQ5-F1
#
_entry.id   AF-A0A438DXQ5-F1
#
_cell.length_a   1.000
_cell.length_b   1.000
_cell.length_c   1.000
_cell.angle_alpha   90.00
_cell.angle_beta   90.00
_cell.angle_gamma   90.00
#
_symmetry.space_group_name_H-M   'P 1'
#
loop_
_entity.id
_entity.type
_entity.pdbx_description
1 polymer ?
#
loop_
_entity_poly.entity_id
_entity_poly.type
_entity_poly.pdbx_seq_one_letter_code
_entity_poly.pdbx_strand_id
1 'polypeptide(L)'
;MLKFSSWRRPPHETLTLTSPILSIFRLLTQSPPLPDHIHDPPFSLTSNPKDNVKKKKKKKKKKENGESKKGQTFPFKSDLPFDFRYSYSEANPSVHPIGFREPPRFSPFGPARLDRKWTGTAAPAEEVVDPAVVSEQRKAVLGEPLSEDEIAELVERYRHSDCSRQINLGKGGVTHNMLDDIHNHWKRAEAVRIKCLGVPTLDMENVCFHLEDKCGGKIIYRNINIILLYRGRNYDPKNRPVVPLMLWKPYAPIYPKLVKPVADGLTFEETKEMRNRGLNLPPVMKLTKNGVYVNVVERVREAFRSEEVVRLDCTHVGSSDCKRIGVKLRDLVPCVPILFKDEQIILWKGKNGEEHDSQH
;
A
#
# COMPACT_ATOMS: atom_id res chain seq x y z
N MET A 1 -61.57 -23.79 4.99
CA MET A 1 -62.47 -22.68 5.39
C MET A 1 -61.59 -21.54 5.87
N LEU A 2 -61.74 -20.27 5.50
CA LEU A 2 -62.75 -19.56 4.70
C LEU A 2 -62.08 -18.56 3.70
N LYS A 3 -62.87 -17.95 2.81
CA LYS A 3 -62.39 -17.16 1.65
C LYS A 3 -62.48 -15.63 1.86
N PHE A 4 -61.59 -14.91 1.17
CA PHE A 4 -61.75 -13.60 0.50
C PHE A 4 -62.78 -12.57 1.00
N SER A 5 -62.33 -11.32 1.09
CA SER A 5 -62.98 -10.21 0.33
C SER A 5 -62.00 -9.10 -0.05
N SER A 6 -62.06 -8.66 -1.30
CA SER A 6 -61.31 -7.54 -1.88
C SER A 6 -62.26 -6.39 -2.21
N TRP A 7 -61.90 -5.14 -1.98
CA TRP A 7 -62.69 -3.97 -2.42
C TRP A 7 -61.87 -2.96 -3.24
N ARG A 8 -62.56 -2.26 -4.15
CA ARG A 8 -62.03 -1.52 -5.30
C ARG A 8 -62.05 0.01 -5.09
N ARG A 9 -61.29 0.73 -5.94
CA ARG A 9 -61.48 2.17 -6.23
C ARG A 9 -62.75 2.41 -7.06
N PRO A 10 -63.30 3.65 -7.07
CA PRO A 10 -63.63 4.34 -8.32
C PRO A 10 -63.17 5.86 -8.28
N PRO A 11 -63.68 6.86 -9.06
CA PRO A 11 -62.85 7.57 -10.05
C PRO A 11 -62.88 9.14 -10.02
N HIS A 12 -62.16 9.76 -10.97
CA HIS A 12 -62.29 11.07 -11.69
C HIS A 12 -63.40 12.10 -11.24
N GLU A 13 -63.26 13.44 -11.31
CA GLU A 13 -62.61 14.28 -12.36
C GLU A 13 -62.43 15.81 -12.03
N THR A 14 -61.51 16.48 -12.76
CA THR A 14 -61.44 17.91 -13.26
C THR A 14 -61.42 19.23 -12.40
N LEU A 15 -60.39 20.07 -12.70
CA LEU A 15 -60.31 21.57 -12.78
C LEU A 15 -60.26 22.42 -11.46
N THR A 16 -59.56 23.58 -11.33
CA THR A 16 -58.81 24.50 -12.25
C THR A 16 -57.83 25.43 -11.48
N LEU A 17 -56.84 26.04 -12.17
CA LEU A 17 -56.16 27.36 -11.90
C LEU A 17 -55.32 27.49 -10.59
N THR A 18 -54.15 28.16 -10.49
CA THR A 18 -53.31 29.02 -11.37
C THR A 18 -51.79 28.79 -11.17
N SER A 19 -51.00 29.07 -12.21
CA SER A 19 -49.51 29.16 -12.27
C SER A 19 -48.94 30.42 -11.56
N PRO A 20 -47.60 30.64 -11.42
CA PRO A 20 -46.47 29.93 -12.06
C PRO A 20 -45.26 29.52 -11.20
N ILE A 21 -44.45 28.63 -11.79
CA ILE A 21 -43.13 28.18 -11.31
C ILE A 21 -42.02 28.89 -12.11
N LEU A 22 -40.97 29.34 -11.44
CA LEU A 22 -39.73 29.85 -12.07
C LEU A 22 -38.79 28.67 -12.41
N SER A 23 -38.86 28.19 -13.64
CA SER A 23 -37.93 27.19 -14.19
C SER A 23 -36.98 27.82 -15.20
N ILE A 24 -35.66 27.78 -14.93
CA ILE A 24 -34.64 28.19 -15.90
C ILE A 24 -34.13 26.95 -16.64
N PHE A 25 -34.63 26.74 -17.86
CA PHE A 25 -34.00 25.87 -18.84
C PHE A 25 -33.17 26.72 -19.82
N ARG A 26 -32.00 26.21 -20.23
CA ARG A 26 -31.33 26.63 -21.48
C ARG A 26 -31.19 25.42 -22.38
N LEU A 27 -31.65 25.55 -23.63
CA LEU A 27 -31.67 24.49 -24.62
C LEU A 27 -30.31 24.27 -25.32
N LEU A 28 -30.17 23.08 -25.89
CA LEU A 28 -29.14 22.72 -26.88
C LEU A 28 -29.49 23.21 -28.29
N THR A 29 -28.45 23.40 -29.12
CA THR A 29 -28.49 23.31 -30.60
C THR A 29 -27.19 22.69 -31.16
N GLN A 30 -27.24 22.24 -32.42
CA GLN A 30 -26.30 21.31 -33.10
C GLN A 30 -25.85 21.87 -34.48
N SER A 31 -24.84 21.37 -35.21
CA SER A 31 -23.56 20.65 -34.93
C SER A 31 -22.84 20.42 -36.29
N PRO A 32 -21.50 20.55 -36.42
CA PRO A 32 -20.71 19.38 -36.87
C PRO A 32 -19.22 19.34 -36.37
N PRO A 33 -18.41 18.29 -36.67
CA PRO A 33 -17.25 17.90 -35.84
C PRO A 33 -15.84 17.87 -36.51
N LEU A 34 -14.83 17.53 -35.67
CA LEU A 34 -13.43 17.06 -35.94
C LEU A 34 -12.36 18.10 -36.37
N PRO A 35 -11.04 17.82 -36.19
CA PRO A 35 -10.37 16.63 -35.65
C PRO A 35 -9.41 16.85 -34.45
N ASP A 36 -8.74 15.76 -34.05
CA ASP A 36 -7.82 15.59 -32.92
C ASP A 36 -6.69 16.63 -32.75
N HIS A 37 -6.34 16.94 -31.49
CA HIS A 37 -4.96 17.30 -31.15
C HIS A 37 -4.53 16.77 -29.77
N ILE A 38 -3.53 15.87 -29.83
CA ILE A 38 -2.75 15.37 -28.70
C ILE A 38 -1.86 16.50 -28.18
N HIS A 39 -1.81 16.69 -26.85
CA HIS A 39 -0.87 17.61 -26.21
C HIS A 39 0.23 16.83 -25.45
N ASP A 40 1.21 16.34 -26.20
CA ASP A 40 2.55 16.06 -25.67
C ASP A 40 3.42 17.33 -25.85
N PRO A 41 4.19 17.78 -24.84
CA PRO A 41 5.17 18.84 -25.01
C PRO A 41 6.42 18.29 -25.73
N PRO A 42 6.88 18.90 -26.85
CA PRO A 42 8.00 18.37 -27.61
C PRO A 42 9.34 18.60 -26.90
N PHE A 43 10.18 17.55 -26.92
CA PHE A 43 11.62 17.71 -26.65
C PHE A 43 12.27 18.51 -27.79
N SER A 44 12.64 19.76 -27.51
CA SER A 44 13.42 20.57 -28.47
C SER A 44 14.91 20.29 -28.34
N LEU A 45 15.50 19.89 -29.47
CA LEU A 45 16.91 19.54 -29.61
C LEU A 45 17.84 20.76 -29.54
N THR A 46 19.09 20.49 -29.18
CA THR A 46 20.18 21.46 -29.12
C THR A 46 20.55 22.06 -30.48
N SER A 47 20.71 23.39 -30.55
CA SER A 47 21.46 24.05 -31.62
C SER A 47 22.39 25.14 -31.07
N ASN A 48 23.70 24.85 -31.13
CA ASN A 48 24.76 25.85 -31.14
C ASN A 48 25.17 26.00 -32.62
N PRO A 49 25.52 27.21 -33.11
CA PRO A 49 26.88 27.67 -32.83
C PRO A 49 27.12 29.20 -32.76
N LYS A 50 28.12 29.54 -31.93
CA LYS A 50 29.15 30.59 -32.13
C LYS A 50 28.69 32.04 -32.38
N ASP A 51 29.11 32.93 -31.46
CA ASP A 51 29.94 34.05 -31.87
C ASP A 51 31.01 34.44 -30.84
N ASN A 52 32.13 35.01 -31.28
CA ASN A 52 33.37 35.17 -30.48
C ASN A 52 33.82 36.64 -30.36
N VAL A 53 33.71 37.29 -29.18
CA VAL A 53 34.43 38.55 -28.89
C VAL A 53 35.09 38.63 -27.50
N LYS A 54 36.37 38.22 -27.47
CA LYS A 54 37.53 38.81 -26.78
C LYS A 54 37.41 39.52 -25.39
N LYS A 55 37.82 38.76 -24.35
CA LYS A 55 38.70 39.10 -23.19
C LYS A 55 39.09 40.58 -22.90
N LYS A 56 39.01 40.98 -21.61
CA LYS A 56 40.12 41.62 -20.85
C LYS A 56 40.01 41.43 -19.31
N LYS A 57 41.11 41.68 -18.56
CA LYS A 57 41.37 41.18 -17.18
C LYS A 57 41.38 42.25 -16.07
N LYS A 58 40.92 41.83 -14.86
CA LYS A 58 41.39 42.18 -13.49
C LYS A 58 41.49 43.66 -13.02
N LYS A 59 40.86 43.95 -11.87
CA LYS A 59 41.57 44.34 -10.62
C LYS A 59 40.72 44.12 -9.34
N LYS A 60 41.39 44.00 -8.18
CA LYS A 60 40.85 43.64 -6.85
C LYS A 60 40.36 44.87 -6.05
N LYS A 61 39.42 44.67 -5.13
CA LYS A 61 39.51 45.16 -3.73
C LYS A 61 38.76 44.22 -2.75
N LYS A 62 39.35 44.05 -1.55
CA LYS A 62 38.76 43.51 -0.29
C LYS A 62 37.77 44.55 0.27
N LYS A 63 36.89 44.33 1.27
CA LYS A 63 36.53 43.25 2.23
C LYS A 63 35.02 43.53 2.55
N GLU A 64 34.20 42.62 3.10
CA GLU A 64 34.09 42.31 4.54
C GLU A 64 33.28 41.02 4.77
N ASN A 65 33.38 40.44 5.97
CA ASN A 65 32.88 39.11 6.29
C ASN A 65 31.44 39.10 6.81
N GLY A 66 30.64 38.16 6.31
CA GLY A 66 29.51 37.55 7.02
C GLY A 66 29.52 36.05 6.72
N GLU A 67 29.83 35.21 7.72
CA GLU A 67 30.04 33.78 7.52
C GLU A 67 28.73 33.03 7.21
N SER A 68 28.54 32.62 5.95
CA SER A 68 27.60 31.56 5.60
C SER A 68 28.36 30.25 5.40
N LYS A 69 28.42 29.42 6.44
CA LYS A 69 29.14 28.13 6.42
C LYS A 69 28.59 27.21 5.34
N LYS A 70 29.44 26.84 4.37
CA LYS A 70 29.14 25.78 3.39
C LYS A 70 29.47 24.39 3.96
N GLY A 71 28.50 23.50 3.89
CA GLY A 71 28.68 22.12 3.43
C GLY A 71 29.78 21.27 4.09
N GLN A 72 29.46 20.71 5.25
CA GLN A 72 29.97 19.39 5.65
C GLN A 72 28.77 18.49 5.99
N THR A 73 28.14 17.91 4.97
CA THR A 73 27.20 16.79 5.17
C THR A 73 28.00 15.54 5.48
N PHE A 74 28.32 15.35 6.76
CA PHE A 74 28.57 14.02 7.28
C PHE A 74 27.31 13.16 7.06
N PRO A 75 27.45 11.83 6.83
CA PRO A 75 26.28 10.97 6.70
C PRO A 75 25.44 11.05 7.98
N PHE A 76 24.13 11.14 7.81
CA PHE A 76 23.20 11.05 8.93
C PHE A 76 23.35 9.66 9.55
N LYS A 77 23.73 9.62 10.82
CA LYS A 77 23.67 8.39 11.61
C LYS A 77 22.24 8.13 12.04
N SER A 78 21.79 6.88 11.93
CA SER A 78 20.45 6.50 12.37
C SER A 78 20.51 5.38 13.40
N ASP A 79 20.05 5.69 14.60
CA ASP A 79 20.09 4.82 15.78
C ASP A 79 18.89 3.85 15.84
N LEU A 80 18.11 3.74 14.75
CA LEU A 80 16.92 2.89 14.68
C LEU A 80 17.30 1.40 14.67
N PRO A 81 16.77 0.55 15.57
CA PRO A 81 17.25 -0.81 15.81
C PRO A 81 16.75 -1.86 14.78
N PHE A 82 16.55 -1.46 13.52
CA PHE A 82 16.02 -2.34 12.47
C PHE A 82 16.52 -1.98 11.07
N ASP A 83 16.52 -2.96 10.15
CA ASP A 83 16.80 -2.76 8.73
C ASP A 83 15.86 -1.74 8.09
N PHE A 84 16.37 -0.80 7.30
CA PHE A 84 15.51 0.04 6.49
C PHE A 84 15.14 -0.66 5.19
N ARG A 85 13.83 -0.81 4.94
CA ARG A 85 13.26 -1.45 3.75
C ARG A 85 12.22 -0.52 3.16
N TYR A 86 12.05 -0.54 1.84
CA TYR A 86 11.04 0.32 1.21
C TYR A 86 9.62 0.04 1.73
N SER A 87 9.33 -1.24 1.99
CA SER A 87 8.13 -1.72 2.68
C SER A 87 8.52 -2.75 3.73
N TYR A 88 7.84 -2.72 4.86
CA TYR A 88 7.95 -3.74 5.91
C TYR A 88 6.91 -4.84 5.69
N SER A 89 5.65 -4.49 5.44
CA SER A 89 4.54 -5.46 5.32
C SER A 89 4.39 -6.12 3.95
N GLU A 90 5.10 -5.66 2.92
CA GLU A 90 5.03 -6.21 1.54
C GLU A 90 6.37 -6.76 1.04
N ALA A 91 7.36 -6.91 1.93
CA ALA A 91 8.65 -7.51 1.62
C ALA A 91 8.85 -8.78 2.47
N ASN A 92 8.71 -9.95 1.85
CA ASN A 92 8.99 -11.22 2.50
C ASN A 92 10.53 -11.39 2.63
N PRO A 93 11.12 -11.44 3.84
CA PRO A 93 12.57 -11.52 4.03
C PRO A 93 13.18 -12.83 3.52
N SER A 94 12.43 -13.94 3.57
CA SER A 94 12.91 -15.26 3.16
C SER A 94 13.06 -15.39 1.64
N VAL A 95 12.35 -14.55 0.87
CA VAL A 95 12.41 -14.61 -0.61
C VAL A 95 13.48 -13.65 -1.12
N HIS A 96 14.64 -14.19 -1.47
CA HIS A 96 15.72 -13.39 -2.07
C HIS A 96 15.52 -13.16 -3.59
N PRO A 97 15.84 -11.96 -4.11
CA PRO A 97 15.88 -11.72 -5.55
C PRO A 97 16.94 -12.57 -6.25
N ILE A 98 16.63 -13.08 -7.44
CA ILE A 98 17.62 -13.67 -8.37
C ILE A 98 18.58 -12.58 -8.87
N GLY A 99 18.09 -11.34 -8.97
CA GLY A 99 18.86 -10.17 -9.37
C GLY A 99 18.01 -8.92 -9.39
N PHE A 100 18.50 -7.88 -10.04
CA PHE A 100 17.82 -6.59 -10.18
C PHE A 100 17.74 -6.20 -11.65
N ARG A 101 16.68 -5.50 -12.06
CA ARG A 101 16.53 -4.99 -13.44
C ARG A 101 17.61 -3.98 -13.82
N GLU A 102 18.09 -3.24 -12.82
CA GLU A 102 19.18 -2.28 -12.91
C GLU A 102 20.12 -2.53 -11.71
N PRO A 103 21.44 -2.30 -11.83
CA PRO A 103 22.36 -2.53 -10.73
C PRO A 103 21.97 -1.67 -9.50
N PRO A 104 22.01 -2.21 -8.27
CA PRO A 104 21.65 -1.50 -7.04
C PRO A 104 22.75 -0.49 -6.60
N ARG A 105 23.29 0.27 -7.56
CA ARG A 105 24.48 1.14 -7.40
C ARG A 105 24.21 2.37 -6.52
N PHE A 106 22.95 2.70 -6.27
CA PHE A 106 22.55 3.90 -5.56
C PHE A 106 21.58 3.59 -4.41
N SER A 107 21.94 4.03 -3.20
CA SER A 107 21.11 3.96 -2.00
C SER A 107 19.89 4.87 -2.13
N PRO A 108 18.65 4.42 -1.83
CA PRO A 108 17.42 5.21 -1.96
C PRO A 108 17.38 6.48 -1.11
N PHE A 109 18.30 6.61 -0.15
CA PHE A 109 18.44 7.76 0.75
C PHE A 109 19.23 8.94 0.14
N GLY A 110 19.89 8.76 -1.00
CA GLY A 110 20.81 9.75 -1.56
C GLY A 110 22.29 9.38 -1.40
N PRO A 111 23.18 9.88 -2.27
CA PRO A 111 24.62 9.68 -2.11
C PRO A 111 25.10 10.34 -0.81
N ALA A 112 25.85 9.57 0.00
CA ALA A 112 26.45 9.99 1.28
C ALA A 112 25.48 10.61 2.31
N ARG A 113 24.17 10.43 2.18
CA ARG A 113 23.19 10.96 3.14
C ARG A 113 22.96 10.07 4.34
N LEU A 114 23.12 8.76 4.20
CA LEU A 114 22.98 7.75 5.25
C LEU A 114 24.32 6.99 5.33
N ASP A 115 24.72 6.61 6.55
CA ASP A 115 25.92 5.81 6.82
C ASP A 115 25.75 4.34 6.42
N ARG A 116 24.56 3.76 6.66
CA ARG A 116 24.20 2.39 6.32
C ARG A 116 24.29 2.10 4.81
N LYS A 117 24.96 1.00 4.47
CA LYS A 117 25.08 0.50 3.09
C LYS A 117 23.77 -0.13 2.61
N TRP A 118 23.32 0.25 1.42
CA TRP A 118 22.15 -0.35 0.77
C TRP A 118 22.55 -1.64 0.02
N THR A 119 21.88 -2.77 0.34
CA THR A 119 22.12 -4.10 -0.25
C THR A 119 21.37 -4.33 -1.57
N GLY A 120 20.48 -3.41 -1.96
CA GLY A 120 19.56 -3.56 -3.07
C GLY A 120 18.10 -3.66 -2.61
N THR A 121 17.84 -4.35 -1.50
CA THR A 121 16.50 -4.49 -0.88
C THR A 121 16.39 -3.84 0.50
N ALA A 122 17.50 -3.71 1.23
CA ALA A 122 17.53 -3.15 2.58
C ALA A 122 18.79 -2.32 2.86
N ALA A 123 18.76 -1.48 3.89
CA ALA A 123 19.94 -0.95 4.57
C ALA A 123 19.95 -1.53 6.00
N PRO A 124 20.76 -2.58 6.28
CA PRO A 124 20.80 -3.25 7.58
C PRO A 124 21.15 -2.31 8.73
N ALA A 125 20.71 -2.65 9.95
CA ALA A 125 21.23 -2.01 11.14
C ALA A 125 22.68 -2.45 11.40
N GLU A 126 23.54 -1.52 11.84
CA GLU A 126 24.95 -1.83 12.14
C GLU A 126 25.12 -2.42 13.54
N GLU A 127 24.25 -2.06 14.49
CA GLU A 127 24.25 -2.54 15.86
C GLU A 127 23.04 -3.44 16.13
N VAL A 128 23.29 -4.63 16.70
CA VAL A 128 22.24 -5.53 17.19
C VAL A 128 21.83 -5.05 18.58
N VAL A 129 20.78 -4.24 18.64
CA VAL A 129 20.19 -3.79 19.91
C VAL A 129 19.35 -4.91 20.51
N ASP A 130 19.47 -5.12 21.83
CA ASP A 130 18.66 -6.09 22.57
C ASP A 130 17.15 -5.76 22.42
N PRO A 131 16.33 -6.69 21.88
CA PRO A 131 14.89 -6.52 21.78
C PRO A 131 14.18 -6.20 23.10
N ALA A 132 14.73 -6.65 24.24
CA ALA A 132 14.19 -6.31 25.56
C ALA A 132 14.27 -4.81 25.84
N VAL A 133 15.42 -4.18 25.58
CA VAL A 133 15.64 -2.74 25.77
C VAL A 133 14.72 -1.91 24.86
N VAL A 134 14.55 -2.32 23.59
CA VAL A 134 13.61 -1.66 22.66
C VAL A 134 12.16 -1.79 23.15
N SER A 135 11.80 -2.96 23.70
CA SER A 135 10.47 -3.19 24.30
C SER A 135 10.23 -2.31 25.53
N GLU A 136 11.22 -2.15 26.40
CA GLU A 136 11.15 -1.29 27.59
C GLU A 136 11.02 0.20 27.22
N GLN A 137 11.84 0.68 26.28
CA GLN A 137 11.71 2.03 25.73
C GLN A 137 10.31 2.28 25.15
N ARG A 138 9.78 1.31 24.39
CA ARG A 138 8.42 1.37 23.83
C ARG A 138 7.35 1.43 24.93
N LYS A 139 7.46 0.60 25.97
CA LYS A 139 6.56 0.62 27.14
C LYS A 139 6.62 1.97 27.87
N ALA A 140 7.80 2.54 28.05
CA ALA A 140 7.97 3.84 28.70
C ALA A 140 7.29 4.99 27.92
N VAL A 141 7.36 4.99 26.58
CA VAL A 141 6.66 5.96 25.71
C VAL A 141 5.15 5.73 25.69
N LEU A 142 4.70 4.47 25.65
CA LEU A 142 3.27 4.14 25.69
C LEU A 142 2.63 4.53 27.03
N GLY A 143 3.34 4.34 28.14
CA GLY A 143 2.86 4.59 29.49
C GLY A 143 1.87 3.51 29.96
N GLU A 144 1.04 3.85 30.94
CA GLU A 144 -0.04 2.98 31.40
C GLU A 144 -1.03 2.68 30.27
N PRO A 145 -1.60 1.46 30.18
CA PRO A 145 -2.67 1.14 29.24
C PRO A 145 -3.82 2.16 29.32
N LEU A 146 -4.47 2.38 28.17
CA LEU A 146 -5.71 3.16 28.13
C LEU A 146 -6.87 2.31 28.67
N SER A 147 -7.77 2.92 29.44
CA SER A 147 -9.05 2.30 29.79
C SER A 147 -9.95 2.16 28.57
N GLU A 148 -10.99 1.33 28.67
CA GLU A 148 -11.95 1.15 27.58
C GLU A 148 -12.69 2.46 27.25
N ASP A 149 -12.98 3.29 28.26
CA ASP A 149 -13.60 4.60 28.08
C ASP A 149 -12.66 5.59 27.36
N GLU A 150 -11.38 5.67 27.76
CA GLU A 150 -10.37 6.50 27.07
C GLU A 150 -10.19 6.05 25.60
N ILE A 151 -10.21 4.73 25.35
CA ILE A 151 -10.20 4.19 24.00
C ILE A 151 -11.46 4.63 23.25
N ALA A 152 -12.65 4.48 23.83
CA ALA A 152 -13.91 4.86 23.19
C ALA A 152 -13.95 6.35 22.80
N GLU A 153 -13.49 7.24 23.69
CA GLU A 153 -13.37 8.68 23.40
C GLU A 153 -12.40 8.98 22.25
N LEU A 154 -11.21 8.38 22.26
CA LEU A 154 -10.22 8.54 21.19
C LEU A 154 -10.75 7.98 19.87
N VAL A 155 -11.46 6.85 19.92
CA VAL A 155 -12.08 6.22 18.75
C VAL A 155 -13.16 7.13 18.17
N GLU A 156 -14.07 7.68 18.99
CA GLU A 156 -15.10 8.61 18.51
C GLU A 156 -14.48 9.86 17.87
N ARG A 157 -13.45 10.43 18.52
CA ARG A 157 -12.75 11.65 18.08
C ARG A 157 -12.01 11.48 16.75
N TYR A 158 -11.56 10.27 16.40
CA TYR A 158 -10.69 10.02 15.25
C TYR A 158 -11.22 9.02 14.20
N ARG A 159 -12.34 8.32 14.42
CA ARG A 159 -12.87 7.31 13.46
C ARG A 159 -13.47 7.91 12.19
N HIS A 160 -14.05 9.10 12.29
CA HIS A 160 -14.83 9.73 11.21
C HIS A 160 -13.93 10.16 10.03
N SER A 161 -14.50 10.14 8.82
CA SER A 161 -13.75 10.35 7.57
C SER A 161 -13.47 11.82 7.22
N ASP A 162 -14.14 12.73 7.91
CA ASP A 162 -13.93 14.18 7.89
C ASP A 162 -12.69 14.60 8.72
N CYS A 163 -12.11 13.69 9.51
CA CYS A 163 -10.89 13.98 10.25
C CYS A 163 -9.76 14.35 9.24
N SER A 164 -9.20 15.55 9.40
CA SER A 164 -8.10 16.07 8.58
C SER A 164 -6.75 15.37 8.83
N ARG A 165 -6.77 14.24 9.56
CA ARG A 165 -5.62 13.51 10.12
C ARG A 165 -5.57 12.07 9.60
N GLN A 166 -6.01 11.86 8.36
CA GLN A 166 -6.01 10.56 7.69
C GLN A 166 -4.74 10.34 6.84
N ILE A 167 -4.01 9.26 7.12
CA ILE A 167 -2.96 8.72 6.24
C ILE A 167 -3.57 7.61 5.37
N ASN A 168 -3.22 7.54 4.09
CA ASN A 168 -3.61 6.46 3.19
C ASN A 168 -2.46 5.46 3.01
N LEU A 169 -2.61 4.25 3.54
CA LEU A 169 -1.71 3.12 3.29
C LEU A 169 -2.13 2.46 1.98
N GLY A 170 -1.40 2.73 0.90
CA GLY A 170 -1.68 2.18 -0.44
C GLY A 170 -0.94 0.88 -0.74
N LYS A 171 -0.82 0.56 -2.04
CA LYS A 171 -0.15 -0.65 -2.57
C LYS A 171 1.27 -0.92 -2.04
N GLY A 172 1.94 0.07 -1.44
CA GLY A 172 3.26 -0.10 -0.82
C GLY A 172 3.26 -0.78 0.54
N GLY A 173 2.10 -0.95 1.19
CA GLY A 173 2.04 -1.43 2.57
C GLY A 173 2.58 -0.39 3.56
N VAL A 174 3.07 -0.86 4.70
CA VAL A 174 3.80 -0.03 5.68
C VAL A 174 5.17 0.33 5.09
N THR A 175 5.32 1.55 4.54
CA THR A 175 6.58 2.00 3.92
C THR A 175 7.46 2.78 4.90
N HIS A 176 8.77 2.91 4.61
CA HIS A 176 9.69 3.65 5.47
C HIS A 176 9.28 5.11 5.70
N ASN A 177 8.93 5.84 4.64
CA ASN A 177 8.55 7.25 4.76
C ASN A 177 7.21 7.43 5.52
N MET A 178 6.31 6.44 5.48
CA MET A 178 5.07 6.46 6.25
C MET A 178 5.32 6.53 7.77
N LEU A 179 6.48 6.05 8.25
CA LEU A 179 6.85 6.15 9.66
C LEU A 179 7.05 7.63 10.07
N ASP A 180 7.76 8.44 9.27
CA ASP A 180 7.87 9.89 9.55
C ASP A 180 6.52 10.60 9.38
N ASP A 181 5.70 10.23 8.39
CA ASP A 181 4.34 10.77 8.24
C ASP A 181 3.49 10.55 9.50
N ILE A 182 3.54 9.35 10.10
CA ILE A 182 2.89 9.02 11.37
C ILE A 182 3.45 9.89 12.50
N HIS A 183 4.77 9.91 12.67
CA HIS A 183 5.43 10.74 13.68
C HIS A 183 5.22 12.25 13.48
N ASN A 184 4.88 12.71 12.27
CA ASN A 184 4.53 14.09 11.95
C ASN A 184 3.08 14.40 12.34
N HIS A 185 2.14 13.45 12.14
CA HIS A 185 0.76 13.58 12.61
C HIS A 185 0.69 13.64 14.14
N TRP A 186 1.47 12.79 14.82
CA TRP A 186 1.54 12.75 16.29
C TRP A 186 2.11 14.01 16.96
N LYS A 187 2.66 14.96 16.19
CA LYS A 187 2.99 16.32 16.69
C LYS A 187 1.73 17.14 17.03
N ARG A 188 0.56 16.82 16.44
CA ARG A 188 -0.67 17.63 16.49
C ARG A 188 -1.94 16.81 16.84
N ALA A 189 -1.77 15.55 17.19
CA ALA A 189 -2.84 14.61 17.50
C ALA A 189 -2.30 13.47 18.36
N GLU A 190 -3.20 12.81 19.10
CA GLU A 190 -2.85 11.70 19.99
C GLU A 190 -2.90 10.35 19.25
N ALA A 191 -3.82 10.23 18.29
CA ALA A 191 -3.90 9.11 17.37
C ALA A 191 -3.92 9.60 15.91
N VAL A 192 -3.57 8.70 14.99
CA VAL A 192 -3.64 8.91 13.54
C VAL A 192 -4.58 7.87 12.91
N ARG A 193 -5.40 8.32 11.96
CA ARG A 193 -6.32 7.45 11.23
C ARG A 193 -5.65 6.93 9.97
N ILE A 194 -5.46 5.62 9.86
CA ILE A 194 -4.82 4.99 8.71
C ILE A 194 -5.89 4.24 7.91
N LYS A 195 -6.05 4.59 6.64
CA LYS A 195 -6.94 3.88 5.70
C LYS A 195 -6.10 3.01 4.76
N CYS A 196 -6.22 1.70 4.89
CA CYS A 196 -5.50 0.70 4.11
C CYS A 196 -6.23 0.40 2.79
N LEU A 197 -5.48 0.29 1.69
CA LEU A 197 -6.00 0.07 0.33
C LEU A 197 -5.02 -0.79 -0.50
N GLY A 198 -5.59 -1.65 -1.34
CA GLY A 198 -4.88 -2.58 -2.20
C GLY A 198 -4.47 -3.88 -1.49
N VAL A 199 -3.47 -4.54 -2.06
CA VAL A 199 -2.91 -5.84 -1.62
C VAL A 199 -2.64 -5.94 -0.11
N PRO A 200 -2.18 -4.89 0.62
CA PRO A 200 -1.99 -4.98 2.07
C PRO A 200 -3.24 -5.42 2.84
N THR A 201 -4.44 -5.08 2.35
CA THR A 201 -5.71 -5.42 3.03
C THR A 201 -6.04 -6.92 3.08
N LEU A 202 -5.32 -7.77 2.33
CA LEU A 202 -5.39 -9.24 2.50
C LEU A 202 -4.88 -9.72 3.86
N ASP A 203 -4.02 -8.93 4.49
CA ASP A 203 -3.31 -9.29 5.72
C ASP A 203 -3.16 -8.05 6.58
N MET A 204 -4.28 -7.70 7.20
CA MET A 204 -4.36 -6.58 8.11
C MET A 204 -3.60 -6.86 9.42
N GLU A 205 -3.30 -8.11 9.75
CA GLU A 205 -2.54 -8.49 10.96
C GLU A 205 -1.07 -8.15 10.82
N ASN A 206 -0.44 -8.52 9.71
CA ASN A 206 0.94 -8.13 9.40
C ASN A 206 1.09 -6.59 9.23
N VAL A 207 0.07 -5.92 8.66
CA VAL A 207 0.03 -4.45 8.64
C VAL A 207 -0.04 -3.88 10.06
N CYS A 208 -0.89 -4.43 10.93
CA CYS A 208 -0.99 -4.02 12.33
C CYS A 208 0.35 -4.23 13.07
N PHE A 209 0.94 -5.41 12.93
CA PHE A 209 2.22 -5.79 13.51
C PHE A 209 3.31 -4.78 13.12
N HIS A 210 3.51 -4.50 11.84
CA HIS A 210 4.57 -3.58 11.40
C HIS A 210 4.31 -2.11 11.75
N LEU A 211 3.06 -1.66 11.84
CA LEU A 211 2.75 -0.32 12.34
C LEU A 211 3.13 -0.18 13.82
N GLU A 212 2.76 -1.16 14.64
CA GLU A 212 3.12 -1.21 16.06
C GLU A 212 4.63 -1.37 16.30
N ASP A 213 5.26 -2.30 15.59
CA ASP A 213 6.69 -2.63 15.69
C ASP A 213 7.60 -1.48 15.22
N LYS A 214 7.31 -0.85 14.06
CA LYS A 214 8.20 0.17 13.47
C LYS A 214 7.90 1.61 13.91
N CYS A 215 6.69 1.92 14.39
CA CYS A 215 6.36 3.26 14.91
C CYS A 215 6.40 3.34 16.44
N GLY A 216 6.45 2.20 17.15
CA GLY A 216 6.33 2.13 18.61
C GLY A 216 4.92 2.37 19.18
N GLY A 217 3.99 2.89 18.38
CA GLY A 217 2.62 3.18 18.79
C GLY A 217 1.77 1.95 19.13
N LYS A 218 0.52 2.19 19.52
CA LYS A 218 -0.46 1.15 19.87
C LYS A 218 -1.71 1.27 19.02
N ILE A 219 -2.21 0.16 18.48
CA ILE A 219 -3.49 0.13 17.77
C ILE A 219 -4.60 0.06 18.80
N ILE A 220 -5.49 1.06 18.76
CA ILE A 220 -6.64 1.19 19.67
C ILE A 220 -7.97 0.84 18.99
N TYR A 221 -8.00 0.77 17.66
CA TYR A 221 -9.18 0.40 16.89
C TYR A 221 -8.79 -0.12 15.50
N ARG A 222 -9.52 -1.16 15.06
CA ARG A 222 -9.42 -1.76 13.74
C ARG A 222 -10.83 -2.09 13.26
N ASN A 223 -11.21 -1.61 12.07
CA ASN A 223 -12.47 -1.95 11.42
C ASN A 223 -12.25 -2.08 9.91
N ILE A 224 -12.43 -3.29 9.39
CA ILE A 224 -12.17 -3.68 7.99
C ILE A 224 -10.77 -3.22 7.53
N ASN A 225 -10.68 -2.04 6.92
CA ASN A 225 -9.45 -1.46 6.37
C ASN A 225 -9.06 -0.12 7.03
N ILE A 226 -9.67 0.24 8.16
CA ILE A 226 -9.36 1.44 8.95
C ILE A 226 -8.68 1.01 10.24
N ILE A 227 -7.57 1.67 10.57
CA ILE A 227 -6.80 1.51 11.80
C ILE A 227 -6.72 2.88 12.49
N LEU A 228 -6.87 2.93 13.82
CA LEU A 228 -6.43 4.07 14.63
C LEU A 228 -5.18 3.69 15.41
N LEU A 229 -4.09 4.41 15.18
CA LEU A 229 -2.79 4.18 15.80
C LEU A 229 -2.47 5.33 16.77
N TYR A 230 -2.49 5.01 18.06
CA TYR A 230 -2.17 5.89 19.19
C TYR A 230 -0.66 5.99 19.42
N ARG A 231 -0.19 7.17 19.81
CA ARG A 231 1.24 7.48 19.96
C ARG A 231 1.87 7.06 21.31
N GLY A 232 1.04 6.82 22.34
CA GLY A 232 1.48 6.66 23.73
C GLY A 232 1.20 7.89 24.59
N ARG A 233 1.02 7.69 25.91
CA ARG A 233 0.78 8.77 26.89
C ARG A 233 1.98 9.71 26.98
N ASN A 234 3.19 9.14 26.96
CA ASN A 234 4.45 9.84 27.22
C ASN A 234 5.21 10.22 25.93
N TYR A 235 4.52 10.30 24.79
CA TYR A 235 5.13 10.65 23.52
C TYR A 235 5.57 12.12 23.49
N ASP A 236 6.89 12.36 23.45
CA ASP A 236 7.49 13.68 23.25
C ASP A 236 7.83 13.92 21.76
N PRO A 237 7.18 14.89 21.09
CA PRO A 237 7.52 15.28 19.72
C PRO A 237 8.95 15.75 19.50
N LYS A 238 9.67 16.20 20.54
CA LYS A 238 11.07 16.67 20.46
C LYS A 238 12.05 15.51 20.46
N ASN A 239 11.82 14.52 21.32
CA ASN A 239 12.66 13.32 21.49
C ASN A 239 12.17 12.12 20.65
N ARG A 240 11.34 12.36 19.62
CA ARG A 240 10.84 11.32 18.71
C ARG A 240 11.98 10.68 17.89
N PRO A 241 11.87 9.41 17.50
CA PRO A 241 12.85 8.78 16.60
C PRO A 241 12.98 9.54 15.27
N VAL A 242 14.20 9.67 14.76
CA VAL A 242 14.47 10.34 13.48
C VAL A 242 14.57 9.30 12.37
N VAL A 243 13.50 9.21 11.57
CA VAL A 243 13.42 8.33 10.40
C VAL A 243 14.06 9.03 9.19
N PRO A 244 15.15 8.50 8.60
CA PRO A 244 15.77 9.10 7.41
C PRO A 244 14.85 8.93 6.19
N LEU A 245 14.61 9.99 5.43
CA LEU A 245 13.69 9.90 4.28
C LEU A 245 14.34 9.16 3.08
N MET A 246 13.67 8.11 2.58
CA MET A 246 13.96 7.55 1.26
C MET A 246 13.48 8.54 0.19
N LEU A 247 14.40 9.01 -0.64
CA LEU A 247 14.15 10.03 -1.67
C LEU A 247 13.57 9.43 -2.96
N TRP A 248 13.89 8.16 -3.25
CA TRP A 248 13.34 7.43 -4.39
C TRP A 248 13.02 5.98 -4.01
N LYS A 249 12.19 5.33 -4.82
CA LYS A 249 11.87 3.91 -4.68
C LYS A 249 13.06 3.07 -5.14
N PRO A 250 13.47 2.02 -4.40
CA PRO A 250 14.47 1.08 -4.89
C PRO A 250 14.08 0.44 -6.23
N TYR A 251 15.08 0.04 -7.00
CA TYR A 251 14.89 -0.69 -8.25
C TYR A 251 14.13 -2.00 -8.02
N ALA A 252 13.24 -2.34 -8.94
CA ALA A 252 12.42 -3.53 -8.81
C ALA A 252 13.28 -4.81 -8.86
N PRO A 253 13.31 -5.63 -7.79
CA PRO A 253 13.98 -6.92 -7.81
C PRO A 253 13.34 -7.89 -8.80
N ILE A 254 14.12 -8.84 -9.29
CA ILE A 254 13.68 -9.93 -10.13
C ILE A 254 13.57 -11.18 -9.25
N TYR A 255 12.33 -11.62 -9.02
CA TYR A 255 12.02 -12.85 -8.31
C TYR A 255 11.81 -14.04 -9.28
N PRO A 256 11.85 -15.30 -8.78
CA PRO A 256 11.46 -16.47 -9.56
C PRO A 256 10.07 -16.33 -10.19
N LYS A 257 9.82 -17.09 -11.26
CA LYS A 257 8.48 -17.14 -11.90
C LYS A 257 7.47 -17.70 -10.90
N LEU A 258 6.46 -16.91 -10.56
CA LEU A 258 5.39 -17.28 -9.62
C LEU A 258 4.60 -18.52 -10.04
N VAL A 259 4.43 -18.73 -11.36
CA VAL A 259 3.79 -19.93 -11.92
C VAL A 259 4.84 -20.74 -12.67
N LYS A 260 5.05 -21.98 -12.23
CA LYS A 260 5.86 -22.99 -12.93
C LYS A 260 5.05 -23.62 -14.09
N PRO A 261 5.70 -24.08 -15.19
CA PRO A 261 5.00 -24.75 -16.29
C PRO A 261 4.24 -26.01 -15.83
N VAL A 262 4.85 -26.79 -14.95
CA VAL A 262 4.26 -27.91 -14.19
C VAL A 262 4.17 -27.46 -12.73
N ALA A 263 3.04 -27.70 -12.06
CA ALA A 263 2.92 -27.40 -10.64
C ALA A 263 3.63 -28.48 -9.81
N ASP A 264 4.19 -28.10 -8.66
CA ASP A 264 4.91 -29.05 -7.81
C ASP A 264 3.97 -30.18 -7.35
N GLY A 265 4.44 -31.42 -7.40
CA GLY A 265 3.63 -32.61 -7.11
C GLY A 265 2.62 -33.05 -8.20
N LEU A 266 2.50 -32.34 -9.33
CA LEU A 266 1.66 -32.74 -10.46
C LEU A 266 2.46 -33.13 -11.71
N THR A 267 1.86 -33.94 -12.59
CA THR A 267 2.36 -34.11 -13.97
C THR A 267 2.01 -32.90 -14.85
N PHE A 268 2.53 -32.86 -16.08
CA PHE A 268 2.19 -31.82 -17.05
C PHE A 268 0.71 -31.90 -17.45
N GLU A 269 0.20 -33.12 -17.65
CA GLU A 269 -1.19 -33.43 -17.98
C GLU A 269 -2.13 -33.02 -16.85
N GLU A 270 -1.84 -33.44 -15.60
CA GLU A 270 -2.59 -33.06 -14.40
C GLU A 270 -2.60 -31.53 -14.23
N THR A 271 -1.45 -30.87 -14.37
CA THR A 271 -1.36 -29.40 -14.26
C THR A 271 -2.22 -28.71 -15.33
N LYS A 272 -2.23 -29.23 -16.57
CA LYS A 272 -3.05 -28.70 -17.67
C LYS A 272 -4.55 -28.92 -17.41
N GLU A 273 -4.92 -30.08 -16.88
CA GLU A 273 -6.30 -30.38 -16.49
C GLU A 273 -6.78 -29.43 -15.39
N MET A 274 -6.01 -29.26 -14.30
CA MET A 274 -6.38 -28.39 -13.18
C MET A 274 -6.52 -26.92 -13.59
N ARG A 275 -5.67 -26.45 -14.51
CA ARG A 275 -5.82 -25.12 -15.13
C ARG A 275 -7.12 -24.98 -15.91
N ASN A 276 -7.46 -25.95 -16.75
CA ASN A 276 -8.69 -25.94 -17.54
C ASN A 276 -9.94 -26.04 -16.65
N ARG A 277 -9.91 -26.93 -15.64
CA ARG A 277 -10.96 -27.08 -14.62
C ARG A 277 -11.21 -25.76 -13.90
N GLY A 278 -10.15 -25.12 -13.41
CA GLY A 278 -10.23 -23.82 -12.73
C GLY A 278 -10.76 -22.68 -13.60
N LEU A 279 -10.41 -22.63 -14.89
CA LEU A 279 -10.97 -21.62 -15.81
C LEU A 279 -12.48 -21.79 -16.02
N ASN A 280 -12.99 -23.02 -15.98
CA ASN A 280 -14.40 -23.34 -16.22
C ASN A 280 -15.28 -23.25 -14.94
N LEU A 281 -14.68 -23.31 -13.75
CA LEU A 281 -15.40 -23.12 -12.48
C LEU A 281 -15.94 -21.69 -12.33
N PRO A 282 -17.06 -21.46 -11.62
CA PRO A 282 -17.49 -20.11 -11.25
C PRO A 282 -16.44 -19.43 -10.35
N PRO A 283 -16.31 -18.09 -10.37
CA PRO A 283 -15.37 -17.40 -9.49
C PRO A 283 -15.91 -17.37 -8.05
N VAL A 284 -15.10 -17.80 -7.08
CA VAL A 284 -15.45 -17.82 -5.64
C VAL A 284 -15.80 -16.42 -5.12
N MET A 285 -15.17 -15.40 -5.69
CA MET A 285 -15.57 -14.00 -5.58
C MET A 285 -14.94 -13.13 -6.69
N LYS A 286 -15.50 -11.92 -6.85
CA LYS A 286 -14.99 -10.86 -7.73
C LYS A 286 -14.35 -9.75 -6.91
N LEU A 287 -13.09 -9.44 -7.20
CA LEU A 287 -12.34 -8.37 -6.54
C LEU A 287 -12.64 -7.02 -7.19
N THR A 288 -12.90 -6.02 -6.35
CA THR A 288 -13.39 -4.71 -6.78
C THR A 288 -12.30 -3.65 -6.79
N LYS A 289 -12.47 -2.62 -7.64
CA LYS A 289 -11.53 -1.48 -7.76
C LYS A 289 -11.38 -0.61 -6.50
N ASN A 290 -12.13 -0.89 -5.44
CA ASN A 290 -12.03 -0.16 -4.17
C ASN A 290 -10.74 -0.50 -3.40
N GLY A 291 -10.06 -1.59 -3.74
CA GLY A 291 -8.84 -2.02 -3.06
C GLY A 291 -9.06 -2.58 -1.65
N VAL A 292 -10.23 -3.13 -1.32
CA VAL A 292 -10.50 -3.72 0.00
C VAL A 292 -10.72 -5.22 -0.15
N TYR A 293 -9.73 -6.00 0.32
CA TYR A 293 -9.62 -7.45 0.07
C TYR A 293 -9.62 -8.29 1.36
N VAL A 294 -10.08 -7.73 2.49
CA VAL A 294 -10.02 -8.34 3.83
C VAL A 294 -10.60 -9.76 3.87
N ASN A 295 -11.72 -10.00 3.21
CA ASN A 295 -12.44 -11.28 3.28
C ASN A 295 -11.93 -12.33 2.27
N VAL A 296 -10.97 -11.99 1.39
CA VAL A 296 -10.53 -12.90 0.30
C VAL A 296 -9.86 -14.16 0.85
N VAL A 297 -9.00 -14.01 1.87
CA VAL A 297 -8.29 -15.14 2.50
C VAL A 297 -9.28 -16.14 3.10
N GLU A 298 -10.29 -15.65 3.83
CA GLU A 298 -11.34 -16.47 4.43
C GLU A 298 -12.17 -17.18 3.36
N ARG A 299 -12.64 -16.46 2.33
CA ARG A 299 -13.40 -17.03 1.21
C ARG A 299 -12.65 -18.10 0.43
N VAL A 300 -11.35 -17.94 0.25
CA VAL A 300 -10.50 -18.95 -0.42
C VAL A 300 -10.29 -20.18 0.48
N ARG A 301 -10.03 -19.99 1.78
CA ARG A 301 -9.94 -21.10 2.76
C ARG A 301 -11.25 -21.88 2.87
N GLU A 302 -12.39 -21.19 2.82
CA GLU A 302 -13.72 -21.78 2.83
C GLU A 302 -13.95 -22.64 1.58
N ALA A 303 -13.67 -22.11 0.38
CA ALA A 303 -13.84 -22.84 -0.87
C ALA A 303 -12.94 -24.09 -0.96
N PHE A 304 -11.71 -24.04 -0.44
CA PHE A 304 -10.80 -25.20 -0.38
C PHE A 304 -11.24 -26.32 0.60
N ARG A 305 -12.37 -26.18 1.29
CA ARG A 305 -13.02 -27.29 2.02
C ARG A 305 -13.75 -28.26 1.08
N SER A 306 -14.24 -27.79 -0.06
CA SER A 306 -15.03 -28.58 -1.02
C SER A 306 -14.41 -28.65 -2.42
N GLU A 307 -13.64 -27.64 -2.82
CA GLU A 307 -13.01 -27.56 -4.14
C GLU A 307 -11.49 -27.76 -4.04
N GLU A 308 -10.88 -28.46 -5.00
CA GLU A 308 -9.41 -28.57 -5.10
C GLU A 308 -8.78 -27.36 -5.80
N VAL A 309 -9.55 -26.69 -6.66
CA VAL A 309 -9.12 -25.57 -7.49
C VAL A 309 -10.13 -24.45 -7.36
N VAL A 310 -9.64 -23.24 -7.10
CA VAL A 310 -10.44 -22.03 -6.86
C VAL A 310 -10.12 -20.98 -7.91
N ARG A 311 -11.14 -20.32 -8.45
CA ARG A 311 -10.99 -19.14 -9.33
C ARG A 311 -11.35 -17.85 -8.58
N LEU A 312 -10.50 -16.83 -8.73
CA LEU A 312 -10.79 -15.45 -8.34
C LEU A 312 -10.86 -14.54 -9.56
N ASP A 313 -11.94 -13.78 -9.68
CA ASP A 313 -12.09 -12.75 -10.72
C ASP A 313 -11.44 -11.44 -10.25
N CYS A 314 -10.38 -10.99 -10.94
CA CYS A 314 -9.63 -9.78 -10.59
C CYS A 314 -9.66 -8.71 -11.70
N THR A 315 -10.63 -8.73 -12.62
CA THR A 315 -10.77 -7.79 -13.77
C THR A 315 -10.79 -6.30 -13.40
N HIS A 316 -11.02 -5.95 -12.13
CA HIS A 316 -11.02 -4.54 -11.68
C HIS A 316 -9.84 -4.18 -10.77
N VAL A 317 -8.86 -5.08 -10.64
CA VAL A 317 -7.68 -4.94 -9.77
C VAL A 317 -6.44 -4.47 -10.55
N GLY A 318 -6.32 -4.89 -11.80
CA GLY A 318 -5.16 -4.66 -12.66
C GLY A 318 -4.06 -5.71 -12.48
N SER A 319 -3.39 -6.04 -13.58
CA SER A 319 -2.45 -7.17 -13.72
C SER A 319 -1.30 -7.24 -12.72
N SER A 320 -0.75 -6.10 -12.27
CA SER A 320 0.36 -6.05 -11.30
C SER A 320 -0.10 -6.47 -9.89
N ASP A 321 -1.23 -5.93 -9.44
CA ASP A 321 -1.78 -6.26 -8.12
C ASP A 321 -2.40 -7.67 -8.12
N CYS A 322 -3.03 -8.10 -9.22
CA CYS A 322 -3.50 -9.47 -9.41
C CYS A 322 -2.40 -10.52 -9.11
N LYS A 323 -1.18 -10.32 -9.65
CA LYS A 323 -0.03 -11.18 -9.33
C LYS A 323 0.36 -11.14 -7.86
N ARG A 324 0.40 -9.94 -7.25
CA ARG A 324 0.75 -9.77 -5.83
C ARG A 324 -0.28 -10.38 -4.88
N ILE A 325 -1.57 -10.32 -5.22
CA ILE A 325 -2.63 -11.02 -4.51
C ILE A 325 -2.37 -12.53 -4.54
N GLY A 326 -2.01 -13.08 -5.70
CA GLY A 326 -1.65 -14.51 -5.80
C GLY A 326 -0.40 -14.90 -4.99
N VAL A 327 0.65 -14.07 -4.98
CA VAL A 327 1.81 -14.28 -4.07
C VAL A 327 1.35 -14.32 -2.62
N LYS A 328 0.57 -13.31 -2.20
CA LYS A 328 0.17 -13.15 -0.81
C LYS A 328 -0.83 -14.21 -0.35
N LEU A 329 -1.69 -14.72 -1.25
CA LEU A 329 -2.59 -15.85 -0.96
C LEU A 329 -1.84 -17.17 -0.79
N ARG A 330 -0.78 -17.44 -1.55
CA ARG A 330 0.13 -18.58 -1.33
C ARG A 330 0.77 -18.55 0.07
N ASP A 331 1.15 -17.35 0.52
CA ASP A 331 1.82 -17.16 1.81
C ASP A 331 0.83 -17.21 3.01
N LEU A 332 -0.49 -17.02 2.77
CA LEU A 332 -1.54 -16.97 3.80
C LEU A 332 -2.51 -18.17 3.81
N VAL A 333 -2.54 -18.94 2.72
CA VAL A 333 -3.40 -20.10 2.53
C VAL A 333 -2.54 -21.19 1.92
N PRO A 334 -2.56 -22.45 2.43
CA PRO A 334 -1.84 -23.55 1.80
C PRO A 334 -2.44 -23.82 0.42
N CYS A 335 -1.88 -23.15 -0.59
CA CYS A 335 -2.32 -23.19 -1.98
C CYS A 335 -1.23 -22.64 -2.91
N VAL A 336 -1.24 -23.10 -4.15
CA VAL A 336 -0.30 -22.72 -5.21
C VAL A 336 -1.05 -21.99 -6.32
N PRO A 337 -0.66 -20.76 -6.69
CA PRO A 337 -1.16 -20.11 -7.90
C PRO A 337 -0.67 -20.86 -9.15
N ILE A 338 -1.58 -21.50 -9.88
CA ILE A 338 -1.24 -22.32 -11.06
C ILE A 338 -1.49 -21.61 -12.39
N LEU A 339 -2.25 -20.51 -12.42
CA LEU A 339 -2.47 -19.70 -13.62
C LEU A 339 -2.86 -18.25 -13.27
N PHE A 340 -2.33 -17.30 -14.04
CA PHE A 340 -2.84 -15.94 -14.16
C PHE A 340 -3.17 -15.70 -15.64
N LYS A 341 -4.44 -15.52 -15.97
CA LYS A 341 -4.92 -15.33 -17.36
C LYS A 341 -6.15 -14.43 -17.35
N ASP A 342 -6.22 -13.46 -18.27
CA ASP A 342 -7.38 -12.57 -18.47
C ASP A 342 -7.90 -11.95 -17.16
N GLU A 343 -6.95 -11.51 -16.33
CA GLU A 343 -7.17 -10.96 -14.98
C GLU A 343 -7.91 -11.90 -14.01
N GLN A 344 -7.93 -13.20 -14.27
CA GLN A 344 -8.32 -14.26 -13.35
C GLN A 344 -7.09 -14.87 -12.66
N ILE A 345 -7.26 -15.28 -11.40
CA ILE A 345 -6.28 -16.09 -10.67
C ILE A 345 -6.88 -17.49 -10.49
N ILE A 346 -6.14 -18.53 -10.87
CA ILE A 346 -6.46 -19.92 -10.54
C ILE A 346 -5.50 -20.40 -9.45
N LEU A 347 -6.06 -20.78 -8.31
CA LEU A 347 -5.35 -21.31 -7.14
C LEU A 347 -5.66 -22.80 -7.02
N TRP A 348 -4.67 -23.61 -6.71
CA TRP A 348 -4.82 -25.04 -6.41
C TRP A 348 -4.42 -25.31 -4.97
N LYS A 349 -5.15 -26.18 -4.27
CA LYS A 349 -4.92 -26.50 -2.85
C LYS A 349 -3.58 -27.19 -2.57
N GLY A 350 -2.96 -27.83 -3.56
CA GLY A 350 -1.88 -28.80 -3.35
C GLY A 350 -2.44 -30.24 -3.28
N LYS A 351 -1.56 -31.25 -3.33
CA LYS A 351 -1.95 -32.64 -3.01
C LYS A 351 -2.09 -32.73 -1.48
N ASN A 352 -3.21 -33.29 -1.00
CA ASN A 352 -3.42 -33.51 0.43
C ASN A 352 -2.36 -34.52 0.93
N GLY A 353 -1.33 -34.05 1.65
CA GLY A 353 -0.27 -34.92 2.16
C GLY A 353 1.08 -34.25 2.42
N GLU A 354 1.34 -33.08 1.84
CA GLU A 354 2.55 -32.31 2.14
C GLU A 354 2.17 -31.04 2.92
N GLU A 355 2.38 -31.09 4.24
CA GLU A 355 2.71 -29.88 4.99
C GLU A 355 3.93 -29.28 4.27
N HIS A 356 3.79 -28.06 3.75
CA HIS A 356 4.91 -27.38 3.10
C HIS A 356 5.93 -27.02 4.17
N ASP A 357 6.87 -27.94 4.39
CA ASP A 357 7.99 -27.77 5.29
C ASP A 357 8.67 -26.44 4.95
N SER A 358 8.72 -25.55 5.94
CA SER A 358 9.10 -24.14 5.74
C SER A 358 10.62 -24.00 5.68
N GLN A 359 11.22 -24.66 4.70
CA GLN A 359 12.65 -24.68 4.42
C GLN A 359 12.88 -24.37 2.94
N HIS A 360 13.08 -23.08 2.63
CA HIS A 360 14.22 -22.54 1.86
C HIS A 360 14.12 -21.03 1.68
#